data_AF-A0A1C3XN74-F1
#
_entry.id   AF-A0A1C3XN74-F1
#
_cell.length_a   1.000
_cell.length_b   1.000
_cell.length_c   1.000
_cell.angle_alpha   90.00
_cell.angle_beta   90.00
_cell.angle_gamma   90.00
#
_symmetry.space_group_name_H-M   'P 1'
#
loop_
_entity.id
_entity.type
_entity.pdbx_description
1 polymer ?
#
loop_
_entity_poly.entity_id
_entity_poly.type
_entity_poly.pdbx_seq_one_letter_code
_entity_poly.pdbx_strand_id
1 'polypeptide(L)'
;MDAERDAVPDDIAVLKAALAAERAKGLEVAAELAVARAKASEDEALIAQQKLQIAKLRHQIYGQRSERSSRLIEQLALTFEELESDATEDELAAERAVARRRRGADLRASAANDRRSLSIYRANESSSSRRRLASAVAAIVCASSAST
;
A
#
# COMPACT_ATOMS: atom_id res chain seq x y z
N MET A 1 29.24 73.82 14.21
CA MET A 1 30.25 74.00 15.30
C MET A 1 31.35 73.01 15.01
N ASP A 2 32.10 73.24 13.93
CA ASP A 2 32.94 72.20 13.30
C ASP A 2 34.39 72.67 13.12
N ALA A 3 34.66 73.96 13.32
CA ALA A 3 35.97 74.56 13.10
C ALA A 3 37.07 74.12 14.10
N GLU A 4 36.70 73.66 15.30
CA GLU A 4 37.66 73.14 16.29
C GLU A 4 38.06 71.68 16.08
N ARG A 5 37.26 70.91 15.32
CA ARG A 5 37.58 69.51 14.97
C ARG A 5 38.60 69.40 13.84
N ASP A 6 38.66 70.41 12.99
CA ASP A 6 39.53 70.46 11.80
C ASP A 6 40.85 71.23 12.04
N ALA A 7 41.04 71.81 13.23
CA ALA A 7 42.29 72.45 13.63
C ALA A 7 43.34 71.38 13.97
N VAL A 8 43.99 70.84 12.95
CA VAL A 8 45.13 69.92 13.10
C VAL A 8 46.28 70.69 13.76
N PRO A 9 46.80 70.25 14.92
CA PRO A 9 47.98 70.86 15.50
C PRO A 9 49.18 70.67 14.56
N ASP A 10 49.77 71.75 14.07
CA ASP A 10 50.97 71.71 13.20
C ASP A 10 52.24 71.26 13.95
N ASP A 11 52.16 71.06 15.27
CA ASP A 11 53.25 70.53 16.07
C ASP A 11 53.38 69.01 15.92
N ILE A 12 54.47 68.58 15.29
CA ILE A 12 54.84 67.18 15.08
C ILE A 12 54.88 66.39 16.40
N ALA A 13 55.26 67.00 17.52
CA ALA A 13 55.27 66.34 18.83
C ALA A 13 53.85 66.02 19.30
N VAL A 14 52.91 66.93 19.12
CA VAL A 14 51.48 66.75 19.46
C VAL A 14 50.86 65.67 18.58
N LEU A 15 51.13 65.66 17.28
CA LEU A 15 50.63 64.64 16.36
C LEU A 15 51.18 63.23 16.69
N LYS A 16 52.46 63.11 17.06
CA LYS A 16 53.05 61.84 17.50
C LYS A 16 52.41 61.32 18.78
N ALA A 17 52.13 62.21 19.74
CA ALA A 17 51.43 61.85 20.97
C ALA A 17 49.99 61.40 20.71
N ALA A 18 49.25 62.13 19.85
CA ALA A 18 47.90 61.74 19.44
C ALA A 18 47.88 60.38 18.73
N LEU A 19 48.82 60.13 17.81
CA LEU A 19 48.95 58.83 17.14
C LEU A 19 49.29 57.69 18.11
N ALA A 20 50.14 57.95 19.11
CA ALA A 20 50.45 56.96 20.14
C ALA A 20 49.21 56.64 21.00
N ALA A 21 48.43 57.66 21.37
CA ALA A 21 47.20 57.50 22.12
C ALA A 21 46.13 56.71 21.34
N GLU A 22 45.94 57.01 20.05
CA GLU A 22 45.00 56.27 19.20
C GLU A 22 45.44 54.81 18.98
N ARG A 23 46.74 54.55 18.83
CA ARG A 23 47.26 53.18 18.77
C ARG A 23 47.03 52.41 20.07
N ALA A 24 47.21 53.07 21.23
CA ALA A 24 46.93 52.46 22.53
C ALA A 24 45.45 52.05 22.66
N LYS A 25 44.51 52.95 22.32
CA LYS A 25 43.08 52.63 22.27
C LYS A 25 42.77 51.50 21.29
N GLY A 26 43.41 51.50 20.12
CA GLY A 26 43.25 50.43 19.13
C GLY A 26 43.67 49.05 19.65
N LEU A 27 44.74 49.00 20.45
CA LEU A 27 45.18 47.75 21.09
C LEU A 27 44.21 47.29 22.18
N GLU A 28 43.67 48.21 22.98
CA GLU A 28 42.65 47.90 24.00
C GLU A 28 41.39 47.30 23.36
N VAL A 29 40.85 47.96 22.33
CA VAL A 29 39.68 47.46 21.59
C VAL A 29 39.96 46.11 20.93
N ALA A 30 41.17 45.92 20.37
CA ALA A 30 41.55 44.64 19.78
C ALA A 30 41.62 43.51 20.82
N ALA A 31 42.10 43.81 22.03
CA ALA A 31 42.13 42.87 23.14
C ALA A 31 40.71 42.50 23.61
N GLU A 32 39.84 43.48 23.79
CA GLU A 32 38.43 43.25 24.14
C GLU A 32 37.71 42.40 23.09
N LEU A 33 37.93 42.71 21.81
CA LEU A 33 37.36 41.95 20.69
C LEU A 33 37.89 40.52 20.63
N ALA A 34 39.17 40.29 20.94
CA ALA A 34 39.73 38.94 21.03
C ALA A 34 39.07 38.13 22.16
N VAL A 35 38.86 38.75 23.33
CA VAL A 35 38.15 38.12 24.46
C VAL A 35 36.70 37.83 24.11
N ALA A 36 36.00 38.76 23.47
CA ALA A 36 34.62 38.57 23.05
C ALA A 36 34.48 37.41 22.04
N ARG A 37 35.41 37.29 21.09
CA ARG A 37 35.45 36.17 20.13
C ARG A 37 35.75 34.84 20.80
N ALA A 38 36.66 34.80 21.79
CA ALA A 38 36.95 33.59 22.54
C ALA A 38 35.71 33.09 23.29
N LYS A 39 34.99 33.99 23.98
CA LYS A 39 33.73 33.66 24.67
C LYS A 39 32.65 33.19 23.72
N ALA A 40 32.46 33.88 22.59
CA ALA A 40 31.49 33.47 21.58
C ALA A 40 31.78 32.05 21.04
N SER A 41 33.05 31.73 20.81
CA SER A 41 33.45 30.39 20.38
C SER A 41 33.21 29.32 21.47
N GLU A 42 33.42 29.66 22.74
CA GLU A 42 33.12 28.77 23.87
C GLU A 42 31.61 28.51 23.98
N ASP A 43 30.80 29.56 23.86
CA ASP A 43 29.34 29.48 23.88
C ASP A 43 28.80 28.63 22.70
N GLU A 44 29.35 28.81 21.49
CA GLU A 44 29.00 27.99 20.32
C GLU A 44 29.30 26.50 20.55
N ALA A 45 30.45 26.19 21.16
CA ALA A 45 30.82 24.82 21.51
C ALA A 45 29.86 24.22 22.55
N LEU A 46 29.47 24.99 23.56
CA LEU A 46 28.51 24.59 24.57
C LEU A 46 27.11 24.34 23.95
N ILE A 47 26.66 25.24 23.07
CA ILE A 47 25.41 25.08 22.32
C ILE A 47 25.44 23.80 21.48
N ALA A 48 26.54 23.52 20.79
CA ALA A 48 26.70 22.31 19.99
C ALA A 48 26.64 21.04 20.86
N GLN A 49 27.31 21.04 22.01
CA GLN A 49 27.28 19.94 22.98
C GLN A 49 25.86 19.70 23.51
N GLN A 50 25.15 20.75 23.90
CA GLN A 50 23.77 20.67 24.40
C GLN A 50 22.81 20.14 23.34
N LYS A 51 22.93 20.61 22.08
CA LYS A 51 22.15 20.09 20.95
C LYS A 51 22.37 18.58 20.75
N LEU A 52 23.62 18.12 20.83
CA LEU A 52 23.93 16.69 20.73
C LEU A 52 23.29 15.90 21.88
N GLN A 53 23.33 16.42 23.11
CA GLN A 53 22.72 15.76 24.26
C GLN A 53 21.19 15.67 24.14
N ILE A 54 20.54 16.74 23.67
CA ILE A 54 19.10 16.74 23.37
C ILE A 54 18.79 15.70 22.29
N ALA A 55 19.59 15.62 21.22
CA ALA A 55 19.39 14.62 20.17
C ALA A 55 19.50 13.19 20.70
N LYS A 56 20.49 12.91 21.57
CA LYS A 56 20.65 11.59 22.22
C LYS A 56 19.44 11.23 23.08
N LEU A 57 18.97 12.17 23.92
CA LEU A 57 17.80 11.95 24.77
C LEU A 57 16.53 11.71 23.93
N ARG A 58 16.34 12.48 22.86
CA ARG A 58 15.23 12.27 21.91
C ARG A 58 15.30 10.89 21.26
N HIS A 59 16.49 10.44 20.85
CA HIS A 59 16.66 9.10 20.28
C HIS A 59 16.37 7.99 21.30
N GLN A 60 16.76 8.16 22.56
CA GLN A 60 16.45 7.19 23.62
C GLN A 60 14.95 7.06 23.88
N ILE A 61 14.21 8.18 23.93
CA ILE A 61 12.77 8.17 24.21
C ILE A 61 11.96 7.72 22.99
N TYR A 62 12.27 8.28 21.83
CA TYR A 62 11.44 8.11 20.64
C TYR A 62 12.01 7.14 19.60
N GLY A 63 13.33 6.96 19.54
CA GLY A 63 13.97 6.11 18.53
C GLY A 63 13.61 4.64 18.68
N GLN A 64 13.88 4.05 19.84
CA GLN A 64 13.55 2.64 20.15
C GLN A 64 12.05 2.36 20.03
N ARG A 65 11.21 3.30 20.48
CA ARG A 65 9.75 3.17 20.39
C ARG A 65 9.28 3.23 18.93
N SER A 66 9.80 4.16 18.14
CA SER A 66 9.47 4.33 16.72
C SER A 66 9.84 3.10 15.91
N GLU A 67 11.02 2.53 16.17
CA GLU A 67 11.46 1.31 15.49
C GLU A 67 10.58 0.12 15.85
N ARG A 68 10.27 -0.07 17.14
CA ARG A 68 9.34 -1.12 17.59
C ARG A 68 7.96 -0.95 16.99
N SER A 69 7.42 0.27 16.93
CA SER A 69 6.12 0.52 16.30
C SER A 69 6.14 0.29 14.80
N SER A 70 7.22 0.66 14.09
CA SER A 70 7.37 0.38 12.64
C SER A 70 7.33 -1.12 12.39
N ARG A 71 8.14 -1.89 13.12
CA ARG A 71 8.17 -3.35 13.02
C ARG A 71 6.81 -3.98 13.32
N LEU A 72 6.09 -3.48 14.33
CA LEU A 72 4.75 -3.97 14.66
C LEU A 72 3.74 -3.65 13.54
N ILE A 73 3.81 -2.46 12.95
CA ILE A 73 2.97 -2.08 11.81
C ILE A 73 3.28 -2.94 10.60
N GLU A 74 4.55 -3.21 10.31
CA GLU A 74 4.98 -4.10 9.23
C GLU A 74 4.46 -5.53 9.44
N GLN A 75 4.54 -6.05 10.67
CA GLN A 75 3.95 -7.36 11.01
C GLN A 75 2.43 -7.38 10.82
N LEU A 76 1.73 -6.35 11.30
CA LEU A 76 0.28 -6.25 11.13
C LEU A 76 -0.12 -6.12 9.66
N ALA A 77 0.65 -5.37 8.86
CA ALA A 77 0.43 -5.23 7.43
C ALA A 77 0.56 -6.58 6.71
N LEU A 78 1.60 -7.36 7.02
CA LEU A 78 1.76 -8.71 6.47
C LEU A 78 0.59 -9.63 6.84
N THR A 79 0.18 -9.65 8.12
CA THR A 79 -0.98 -10.47 8.54
C THR A 79 -2.28 -10.04 7.87
N PHE A 80 -2.41 -8.77 7.53
CA PHE A 80 -3.58 -8.27 6.82
C PHE A 80 -3.59 -8.74 5.36
N GLU A 81 -2.44 -8.67 4.68
CA GLU A 81 -2.28 -9.17 3.31
C GLU A 81 -2.52 -10.70 3.22
N GLU A 82 -2.08 -11.46 4.22
CA GLU A 82 -2.38 -12.90 4.34
C GLU A 82 -3.90 -13.14 4.47
N LEU A 83 -4.58 -12.42 5.37
CA LEU A 83 -6.03 -12.55 5.55
C LEU A 83 -6.84 -12.11 4.32
N GLU A 84 -6.40 -11.07 3.63
CA GLU A 84 -7.01 -10.66 2.36
C GLU A 84 -6.85 -11.75 1.29
N SER A 85 -5.65 -12.34 1.20
CA SER A 85 -5.40 -13.45 0.27
C SER A 85 -6.30 -14.65 0.58
N ASP A 86 -6.36 -15.08 1.84
CA ASP A 86 -7.24 -16.17 2.29
C ASP A 86 -8.72 -15.90 1.96
N ALA A 87 -9.20 -14.67 2.21
CA ALA A 87 -10.56 -14.28 1.87
C ALA A 87 -10.83 -14.37 0.36
N THR A 88 -9.89 -13.91 -0.47
CA THR A 88 -10.03 -14.04 -1.94
C THR A 88 -9.99 -15.49 -2.40
N GLU A 89 -9.18 -16.34 -1.77
CA GLU A 89 -9.15 -17.78 -2.08
C GLU A 89 -10.46 -18.46 -1.71
N ASP A 90 -11.04 -18.12 -0.57
CA ASP A 90 -12.34 -18.62 -0.11
C ASP A 90 -13.49 -18.18 -1.03
N GLU A 91 -13.50 -16.92 -1.47
CA GLU A 91 -14.45 -16.40 -2.45
C GLU A 91 -14.37 -17.20 -3.77
N LEU A 92 -13.16 -17.40 -4.31
CA LEU A 92 -12.93 -18.20 -5.51
C LEU A 92 -13.34 -19.66 -5.31
N ALA A 93 -13.11 -20.24 -4.14
CA ALA A 93 -13.53 -21.60 -3.80
C ALA A 93 -15.05 -21.74 -3.79
N ALA A 94 -15.75 -20.77 -3.19
CA ALA A 94 -17.21 -20.71 -3.17
C ALA A 94 -17.78 -20.58 -4.60
N GLU A 95 -17.24 -19.69 -5.43
CA GLU A 95 -17.63 -19.55 -6.84
C GLU A 95 -17.45 -20.86 -7.61
N ARG A 96 -16.29 -21.52 -7.45
CA ARG A 96 -16.01 -22.82 -8.08
C ARG A 96 -17.01 -23.89 -7.64
N ALA A 97 -17.38 -23.92 -6.35
CA ALA A 97 -18.38 -24.85 -5.83
C ALA A 97 -19.77 -24.60 -6.41
N VAL A 98 -20.21 -23.34 -6.50
CA VAL A 98 -21.47 -22.94 -7.14
C VAL A 98 -21.48 -23.35 -8.61
N ALA A 99 -20.40 -23.06 -9.35
CA ALA A 99 -20.26 -23.45 -10.75
C ALA A 99 -20.29 -24.97 -10.96
N ARG A 100 -19.65 -25.74 -10.08
CA ARG A 100 -19.71 -27.21 -10.09
C ARG A 100 -21.14 -27.72 -9.83
N ARG A 101 -21.84 -27.16 -8.83
CA ARG A 101 -23.24 -27.52 -8.52
C ARG A 101 -24.15 -27.25 -9.70
N ARG A 102 -24.00 -26.07 -10.34
CA ARG A 102 -24.77 -25.67 -11.52
C ARG A 102 -24.54 -26.62 -12.69
N ARG A 103 -23.28 -26.88 -13.06
CA ARG A 103 -22.92 -27.88 -14.08
C ARG A 103 -23.52 -29.26 -13.78
N GLY A 104 -23.45 -29.71 -12.53
CA GLY A 104 -24.06 -30.97 -12.11
C GLY A 104 -25.59 -30.99 -12.24
N ALA A 105 -26.27 -29.86 -11.99
CA ALA A 105 -27.71 -29.74 -12.20
C ALA A 105 -28.08 -29.75 -13.68
N ASP A 106 -27.32 -29.05 -14.52
CA ASP A 106 -27.52 -28.99 -15.97
C ASP A 106 -27.33 -30.39 -16.60
N LEU A 107 -26.30 -31.14 -16.20
CA LEU A 107 -26.07 -32.52 -16.64
C LEU A 107 -27.21 -33.46 -16.22
N ARG A 108 -27.73 -33.32 -14.99
CA ARG A 108 -28.88 -34.11 -14.52
C ARG A 108 -30.15 -33.79 -15.31
N ALA A 109 -30.38 -32.51 -15.62
CA ALA A 109 -31.52 -32.08 -16.43
C ALA A 109 -31.42 -32.64 -17.86
N SER A 110 -30.23 -32.59 -18.48
CA SER A 110 -29.99 -33.18 -19.81
C SER A 110 -30.25 -34.69 -19.82
N ALA A 111 -29.71 -35.43 -18.83
CA ALA A 111 -29.93 -36.87 -18.74
C ALA A 111 -31.41 -37.24 -18.53
N ALA A 112 -32.16 -36.43 -17.77
CA ALA A 112 -33.60 -36.60 -17.60
C ALA A 112 -34.36 -36.38 -18.92
N ASN A 113 -33.95 -35.38 -19.71
CA ASN A 113 -34.52 -35.12 -21.03
C ASN A 113 -34.24 -36.26 -22.01
N ASP A 114 -33.01 -36.79 -22.03
CA ASP A 114 -32.62 -37.93 -22.87
C ASP A 114 -33.42 -39.19 -22.52
N ARG A 115 -33.59 -39.50 -21.22
CA ARG A 115 -34.45 -40.62 -20.79
C ARG A 115 -35.90 -40.46 -21.24
N ARG A 116 -36.42 -39.23 -21.19
CA ARG A 116 -37.78 -38.92 -21.65
C ARG A 116 -37.89 -39.06 -23.17
N SER A 117 -36.89 -38.63 -23.92
CA SER A 117 -36.81 -38.82 -25.38
C SER A 117 -36.80 -40.31 -25.74
N LEU A 118 -35.95 -41.10 -25.09
CA LEU A 118 -35.86 -42.55 -25.29
C LEU A 118 -37.17 -43.28 -24.94
N SER A 119 -37.86 -42.87 -23.86
CA SER A 119 -39.15 -43.47 -23.50
C SER A 119 -40.23 -43.18 -24.54
N ILE A 120 -40.28 -41.94 -25.06
CA ILE A 120 -41.19 -41.55 -26.14
C ILE A 120 -40.88 -42.35 -27.41
N TYR A 121 -39.60 -42.47 -27.79
CA TYR A 121 -39.19 -43.22 -28.98
C TYR A 121 -39.63 -44.69 -28.88
N ARG A 122 -39.35 -45.35 -27.75
CA ARG A 122 -39.73 -46.75 -27.51
C ARG A 122 -41.25 -46.96 -27.50
N ALA A 123 -42.01 -46.00 -26.96
CA ALA A 123 -43.47 -46.04 -26.96
C ALA A 123 -44.06 -45.91 -28.38
N ASN A 124 -43.46 -45.05 -29.21
CA ASN A 124 -43.85 -44.90 -30.61
C ASN A 124 -43.54 -46.16 -31.43
N GLU A 125 -42.40 -46.81 -31.20
CA GLU A 125 -42.02 -48.05 -31.89
C GLU A 125 -42.96 -49.22 -31.56
N SER A 126 -43.35 -49.34 -30.28
CA SER A 126 -44.40 -50.28 -29.83
C SER A 126 -45.75 -49.97 -30.47
N SER A 127 -46.13 -48.69 -30.55
CA SER A 127 -47.38 -48.26 -31.18
C SER A 127 -47.41 -48.53 -32.69
N SER A 128 -46.29 -48.28 -33.40
CA SER A 128 -46.14 -48.61 -34.82
C SER A 128 -46.16 -50.13 -35.05
N SER A 129 -45.50 -50.91 -34.20
CA SER A 129 -45.52 -52.39 -34.27
C SER A 129 -46.93 -52.94 -34.03
N ARG A 130 -47.64 -52.42 -33.01
CA ARG A 130 -49.06 -52.75 -32.77
C ARG A 130 -49.96 -52.36 -33.94
N ARG A 131 -49.76 -51.17 -34.54
CA ARG A 131 -50.50 -50.74 -35.74
C ARG A 131 -50.24 -51.67 -36.93
N ARG A 132 -48.98 -52.08 -37.16
CA ARG A 132 -48.62 -53.04 -38.22
C ARG A 132 -49.26 -54.41 -38.00
N LEU A 133 -49.22 -54.94 -36.78
CA LEU A 133 -49.86 -56.20 -36.43
C LEU A 133 -51.39 -56.14 -36.59
N ALA A 134 -52.02 -55.07 -36.09
CA ALA A 134 -53.47 -54.88 -36.25
C ALA A 134 -53.88 -54.81 -37.73
N SER A 135 -53.11 -54.11 -38.56
CA SER A 135 -53.32 -54.07 -40.01
C SER A 135 -53.16 -55.44 -40.68
N ALA A 136 -52.14 -56.21 -40.31
CA ALA A 136 -51.91 -57.55 -40.85
C ALA A 136 -53.03 -58.53 -40.46
N VAL A 137 -53.47 -58.50 -39.20
CA VAL A 137 -54.60 -59.32 -38.71
C VAL A 137 -55.90 -58.95 -39.45
N ALA A 138 -56.18 -57.66 -39.63
CA ALA A 138 -57.34 -57.22 -40.39
C ALA A 138 -57.32 -57.72 -41.84
N ALA A 139 -56.15 -57.71 -42.50
CA ALA A 139 -56.00 -58.23 -43.85
C ALA A 139 -56.25 -59.74 -43.95
N ILE A 140 -55.79 -60.52 -42.96
CA ILE A 140 -56.02 -61.97 -42.87
C ILE A 140 -57.51 -62.27 -42.69
N VAL A 141 -58.19 -61.57 -41.78
CA VAL A 141 -59.64 -61.74 -41.56
C VAL A 141 -60.42 -61.42 -42.84
N CYS A 142 -60.09 -60.32 -43.52
CA CYS A 142 -60.71 -59.96 -44.80
C CYS A 142 -60.51 -61.03 -45.89
N ALA A 143 -59.30 -61.60 -46.01
CA ALA A 143 -59.03 -62.65 -47.00
C ALA A 143 -59.82 -63.94 -46.71
N SER A 144 -59.98 -64.30 -45.43
CA SER A 144 -60.78 -65.46 -45.02
C SER A 144 -62.28 -65.28 -45.30
N SER A 145 -62.82 -64.07 -45.13
CA SER A 145 -64.23 -63.78 -45.46
C SER A 145 -64.53 -63.74 -46.97
N ALA A 146 -63.50 -63.69 -47.83
CA ALA A 146 -63.66 -63.65 -49.28
C ALA A 146 -63.56 -65.03 -49.96
N SER A 147 -63.23 -66.11 -49.21
CA SER A 147 -63.09 -67.48 -49.72
C SER A 147 -64.28 -68.41 -49.39
N THR A 148 -65.40 -67.84 -48.96
CA THR A 148 -66.72 -68.48 -48.79
C THR A 148 -67.74 -67.82 -49.69
#